data_AF-A0A176S689-F1
#
_entry.id   AF-A0A176S689-F1
#
_cell.length_a   1.000
_cell.length_b   1.000
_cell.length_c   1.000
_cell.angle_alpha   90.00
_cell.angle_beta   90.00
_cell.angle_gamma   90.00
#
_symmetry.space_group_name_H-M   'P 1'
#
loop_
_entity.id
_entity.type
_entity.pdbx_description
1 polymer ?
#
loop_
_entity_poly.entity_id
_entity_poly.type
_entity_poly.pdbx_seq_one_letter_code
_entity_poly.pdbx_strand_id
1 'polypeptide(L)'
;QGVKAAQGSMILLLNNDTEVISPTNWLEEMVGRFAKDNLYAPFSLDKPLQPGSYICRLSSPDTDNVNHVLGVWLTTNHKRKGGHIVKNYHYVSPNRAAINATLETFEYLPVISIVVPTYNTSEPFLKECLDSVINQIYPHWELCIADDASTEPQVRQVLEHYRERFPTQIKVTYCDTNRHISATSNAALELATGEFVALLDHDDLLTEDALFEVVKLLNESREDEQIDLIYSDEDKWDDTLACFDEPFFKPEWAPEILKGQMYIGHLGVYRKRLLDELGGFRTGVEGSQDWDLALRFTEKTSSILHIPKILYHWRKHSNSTAANLDNKNYAVKAGQKVVQEALVREGENGRAVLNSTNNCVLVHYPVDVENKPLVSIIIPTKDKAELLKPCLESIISNSAYPNWEIIVVDNGSDEKETFQLFKHYKKRLGAEHFKVRQEPGPFNFSYLVNQGVKAAQGSMILLLNNDTEVISPTNWLEEMVG
;
A
#
# COMPACT_ATOMS: atom_id res chain seq x y z
N GLN A 1 3.00 -16.97 6.82
CA GLN A 1 2.55 -17.52 8.11
C GLN A 1 3.28 -18.81 8.53
N GLY A 2 3.92 -19.55 7.60
CA GLY A 2 4.58 -20.83 7.89
C GLY A 2 6.08 -20.81 8.18
N VAL A 3 6.73 -19.63 8.27
CA VAL A 3 8.16 -19.50 8.54
C VAL A 3 8.39 -18.47 9.65
N LYS A 4 9.26 -18.81 10.60
CA LYS A 4 9.76 -17.95 11.67
C LYS A 4 11.14 -17.44 11.29
N ALA A 5 11.43 -16.20 11.62
CA ALA A 5 12.67 -15.56 11.24
C ALA A 5 13.19 -14.61 12.33
N ALA A 6 14.49 -14.35 12.35
CA ALA A 6 15.05 -13.31 13.20
C ALA A 6 14.72 -11.90 12.65
N GLN A 7 14.96 -10.86 13.46
CA GLN A 7 14.71 -9.48 13.03
C GLN A 7 15.72 -9.09 11.94
N GLY A 8 15.21 -8.72 10.75
CA GLY A 8 16.03 -8.39 9.57
C GLY A 8 16.15 -9.53 8.56
N SER A 9 15.48 -10.67 8.78
CA SER A 9 15.48 -11.79 7.85
C SER A 9 14.56 -11.59 6.65
N MET A 10 14.95 -12.11 5.48
CA MET A 10 14.20 -11.99 4.22
C MET A 10 13.68 -13.36 3.74
N ILE A 11 12.45 -13.36 3.20
CA ILE A 11 11.81 -14.53 2.57
C ILE A 11 11.13 -14.03 1.29
N LEU A 12 11.54 -14.52 0.11
CA LEU A 12 10.96 -14.12 -1.18
C LEU A 12 10.90 -15.31 -2.14
N LEU A 13 9.77 -15.53 -2.82
CA LEU A 13 9.68 -16.47 -3.94
C LEU A 13 9.58 -15.69 -5.26
N LEU A 14 10.41 -16.04 -6.24
CA LEU A 14 10.56 -15.33 -7.52
C LEU A 14 10.60 -16.34 -8.67
N ASN A 15 10.26 -15.91 -9.89
CA ASN A 15 10.52 -16.69 -11.11
C ASN A 15 12.01 -16.57 -11.52
N ASN A 16 12.58 -17.62 -12.12
CA ASN A 16 14.02 -17.73 -12.40
C ASN A 16 14.59 -16.65 -13.36
N ASP A 17 13.76 -15.93 -14.10
CA ASP A 17 14.19 -14.83 -14.98
C ASP A 17 14.42 -13.49 -14.23
N THR A 18 14.27 -13.48 -12.90
CA THR A 18 14.35 -12.26 -12.09
C THR A 18 15.77 -12.03 -11.56
N GLU A 19 16.40 -10.91 -11.94
CA GLU A 19 17.64 -10.45 -11.31
C GLU A 19 17.33 -9.80 -9.96
N VAL A 20 17.93 -10.29 -8.87
CA VAL A 20 17.76 -9.68 -7.54
C VAL A 20 18.68 -8.47 -7.45
N ILE A 21 18.13 -7.32 -7.83
CA ILE A 21 18.75 -6.03 -7.57
C ILE A 21 18.48 -5.72 -6.09
N SER A 22 19.55 -5.51 -5.34
CA SER A 22 19.52 -5.05 -3.95
C SER A 22 18.47 -3.96 -3.68
N PRO A 23 17.48 -4.17 -2.78
CA PRO A 23 16.80 -3.08 -2.10
C PRO A 23 17.52 -2.68 -0.81
N THR A 24 18.73 -3.21 -0.52
CA THR A 24 19.53 -2.71 0.61
C THR A 24 19.97 -1.25 0.47
N ASN A 25 19.58 -0.60 -0.62
CA ASN A 25 19.63 0.83 -0.75
C ASN A 25 18.24 1.49 -0.82
N TRP A 26 17.10 0.97 -0.33
CA TRP A 26 15.87 1.80 -0.47
C TRP A 26 16.01 3.17 0.24
N LEU A 27 16.69 3.21 1.39
CA LEU A 27 17.15 4.46 2.01
C LEU A 27 18.39 5.07 1.31
N GLU A 28 19.38 4.27 0.89
CA GLU A 28 20.62 4.76 0.24
C GLU A 28 20.50 5.01 -1.28
N GLU A 29 19.37 4.73 -1.90
CA GLU A 29 18.99 4.84 -3.32
C GLU A 29 17.90 5.90 -3.41
N MET A 30 17.05 6.09 -2.38
CA MET A 30 16.52 7.43 -2.10
C MET A 30 17.69 8.39 -1.97
N VAL A 31 18.52 8.27 -0.93
CA VAL A 31 19.64 9.18 -0.67
C VAL A 31 20.68 9.17 -1.81
N GLY A 32 20.86 8.05 -2.51
CA GLY A 32 21.86 7.88 -3.57
C GLY A 32 21.41 8.26 -4.97
N ARG A 33 20.11 8.14 -5.32
CA ARG A 33 19.58 8.81 -6.53
C ARG A 33 19.59 10.32 -6.33
N PHE A 34 19.29 10.80 -5.12
CA PHE A 34 19.46 12.22 -4.78
C PHE A 34 20.93 12.69 -4.81
N ALA A 35 21.91 11.79 -4.67
CA ALA A 35 23.34 12.13 -4.67
C ALA A 35 24.05 11.90 -6.03
N LYS A 36 23.53 11.04 -6.92
CA LYS A 36 24.21 10.68 -8.18
C LYS A 36 24.13 11.73 -9.27
N ASP A 37 23.15 12.64 -9.20
CA ASP A 37 22.96 13.70 -10.19
C ASP A 37 23.72 15.01 -9.88
N ASN A 38 24.66 15.00 -8.92
CA ASN A 38 25.48 16.18 -8.56
C ASN A 38 24.66 17.45 -8.22
N LEU A 39 23.39 17.30 -7.83
CA LEU A 39 22.51 18.43 -7.56
C LEU A 39 22.69 19.05 -6.16
N TYR A 40 23.35 18.40 -5.19
CA TYR A 40 23.53 18.96 -3.84
C TYR A 40 24.79 18.47 -3.09
N ALA A 41 25.41 19.34 -2.28
CA ALA A 41 26.49 19.06 -1.32
C ALA A 41 26.35 19.97 -0.06
N PRO A 42 27.07 19.71 1.05
CA PRO A 42 26.93 18.64 2.05
C PRO A 42 25.92 18.96 3.18
N PHE A 43 25.43 17.94 3.88
CA PHE A 43 24.47 18.04 5.00
C PHE A 43 25.04 18.74 6.26
N SER A 44 24.21 19.47 7.01
CA SER A 44 24.54 19.96 8.35
C SER A 44 23.56 19.44 9.41
N LEU A 45 24.10 19.04 10.57
CA LEU A 45 23.36 18.56 11.74
C LEU A 45 23.26 19.71 12.76
N ASP A 46 22.06 20.23 13.02
CA ASP A 46 21.83 21.16 14.12
C ASP A 46 21.90 20.44 15.48
N LYS A 47 22.47 21.10 16.49
CA LYS A 47 22.69 20.54 17.84
C LYS A 47 21.37 20.17 18.54
N PRO A 48 21.36 19.09 19.34
CA PRO A 48 20.14 18.55 19.95
C PRO A 48 19.56 19.46 21.04
N LEU A 49 18.23 19.60 21.08
CA LEU A 49 17.51 20.26 22.18
C LEU A 49 17.40 19.39 23.44
N GLN A 50 17.60 18.05 23.36
CA GLN A 50 17.89 17.11 24.48
C GLN A 50 18.54 15.80 23.97
N PRO A 51 19.22 15.01 24.83
CA PRO A 51 19.84 13.74 24.43
C PRO A 51 18.80 12.75 23.88
N GLY A 52 18.97 12.31 22.63
CA GLY A 52 18.10 11.32 21.99
C GLY A 52 17.16 11.86 20.91
N SER A 53 17.29 13.13 20.51
CA SER A 53 16.53 13.72 19.40
C SER A 53 17.47 14.06 18.23
N TYR A 54 17.15 13.64 17.01
CA TYR A 54 17.78 14.13 15.77
C TYR A 54 16.72 14.79 14.89
N ILE A 55 17.06 15.94 14.32
CA ILE A 55 16.27 16.61 13.29
C ILE A 55 16.88 16.19 11.95
N CYS A 56 16.06 15.68 11.02
CA CYS A 56 16.44 15.65 9.61
C CYS A 56 15.66 16.75 8.90
N ARG A 57 16.32 17.86 8.57
CA ARG A 57 15.82 18.83 7.60
C ARG A 57 16.44 18.46 6.25
N LEU A 58 15.61 18.17 5.27
CA LEU A 58 16.01 18.23 3.88
C LEU A 58 15.73 19.66 3.41
N SER A 59 16.77 20.47 3.28
CA SER A 59 16.70 21.81 2.68
C SER A 59 17.63 21.85 1.47
N SER A 60 17.07 22.11 0.30
CA SER A 60 17.84 22.54 -0.89
C SER A 60 18.47 23.91 -0.58
N PRO A 61 19.79 24.11 -0.72
CA PRO A 61 20.43 25.40 -0.48
C PRO A 61 20.28 26.42 -1.62
N ASP A 62 19.73 26.04 -2.78
CA ASP A 62 19.82 26.86 -4.00
C ASP A 62 18.50 27.14 -4.73
N THR A 63 17.37 27.09 -4.02
CA THR A 63 16.14 27.71 -4.53
C THR A 63 15.46 28.51 -3.43
N ASP A 64 15.36 29.83 -3.61
CA ASP A 64 14.43 30.71 -2.89
C ASP A 64 12.94 30.35 -3.14
N ASN A 65 12.65 29.12 -3.55
CA ASN A 65 11.32 28.60 -3.81
C ASN A 65 11.27 27.08 -3.52
N VAL A 66 10.15 26.67 -2.92
CA VAL A 66 9.69 25.31 -2.63
C VAL A 66 10.28 24.64 -1.36
N ASN A 67 9.59 24.84 -0.24
CA ASN A 67 9.70 24.01 0.96
C ASN A 67 8.94 22.70 0.74
N HIS A 68 9.60 21.65 0.29
CA HIS A 68 9.08 20.29 0.43
C HIS A 68 9.36 19.79 1.85
N VAL A 69 8.33 19.74 2.69
CA VAL A 69 8.41 19.05 3.99
C VAL A 69 7.87 17.63 3.81
N LEU A 70 8.77 16.67 3.62
CA LEU A 70 8.50 15.26 3.93
C LEU A 70 9.03 15.04 5.35
N GLY A 71 8.14 15.12 6.35
CA GLY A 71 8.57 15.04 7.74
C GLY A 71 7.50 14.50 8.68
N VAL A 72 7.56 13.20 8.95
CA VAL A 72 6.88 12.56 10.09
C VAL A 72 7.76 12.72 11.33
N TRP A 73 7.17 13.20 12.43
CA TRP A 73 7.82 13.27 13.74
C TRP A 73 7.86 11.89 14.40
N LEU A 74 9.04 11.47 14.88
CA LEU A 74 9.21 10.29 15.72
C LEU A 74 9.68 10.74 17.11
N THR A 75 8.83 10.60 18.12
CA THR A 75 9.26 10.74 19.53
C THR A 75 9.77 9.39 20.02
N THR A 76 11.06 9.31 20.35
CA THR A 76 11.68 8.07 20.82
C THR A 76 11.71 8.03 22.34
N ASN A 77 10.97 7.11 22.96
CA ASN A 77 11.24 6.68 24.33
C ASN A 77 11.33 5.14 24.45
N HIS A 78 12.58 4.72 24.68
CA HIS A 78 13.12 3.51 25.32
C HIS A 78 12.86 2.07 24.81
N LYS A 79 13.99 1.49 24.40
CA LYS A 79 14.48 0.12 24.64
C LYS A 79 13.75 -1.07 23.96
N ARG A 80 14.37 -1.51 22.85
CA ARG A 80 14.46 -2.89 22.30
C ARG A 80 13.16 -3.68 22.06
N LYS A 81 13.04 -4.14 20.80
CA LYS A 81 12.14 -5.15 20.18
C LYS A 81 10.75 -4.65 19.77
N GLY A 82 10.51 -4.72 18.46
CA GLY A 82 9.22 -4.43 17.81
C GLY A 82 9.33 -3.23 16.88
N GLY A 83 8.80 -3.35 15.66
CA GLY A 83 8.64 -2.20 14.75
C GLY A 83 7.89 -1.07 15.45
N HIS A 84 8.26 0.17 15.12
CA HIS A 84 7.70 1.34 15.75
C HIS A 84 6.40 1.73 15.05
N ILE A 85 5.28 1.69 15.77
CA ILE A 85 4.01 2.26 15.31
C ILE A 85 4.10 3.77 15.58
N VAL A 86 4.00 4.59 14.53
CA VAL A 86 3.82 6.04 14.66
C VAL A 86 2.46 6.24 15.32
N LYS A 87 2.45 6.60 16.60
CA LYS A 87 1.20 6.76 17.35
C LYS A 87 0.57 8.12 17.15
N ASN A 88 1.36 9.18 17.12
CA ASN A 88 0.88 10.54 16.94
C ASN A 88 1.86 11.30 16.05
N TYR A 89 1.35 12.12 15.13
CA TYR A 89 2.17 13.09 14.42
C TYR A 89 1.42 14.41 14.24
N HIS A 90 2.16 15.47 13.88
CA HIS A 90 1.60 16.79 13.63
C HIS A 90 1.57 17.03 12.12
N TYR A 91 0.37 17.18 11.56
CA TYR A 91 0.19 17.63 10.19
C TYR A 91 0.71 19.06 10.05
N VAL A 92 1.58 19.31 9.07
CA VAL A 92 2.08 20.65 8.77
C VAL A 92 1.36 21.12 7.51
N SER A 93 0.59 22.20 7.64
CA SER A 93 -0.11 22.79 6.50
C SER A 93 0.88 23.15 5.39
N PRO A 94 0.52 22.91 4.12
CA PRO A 94 1.37 23.18 2.99
C PRO A 94 1.55 24.68 2.76
N ASN A 95 2.62 25.05 2.06
CA ASN A 95 2.87 26.45 1.73
C ASN A 95 2.00 26.87 0.54
N ARG A 96 0.83 27.47 0.84
CA ARG A 96 -0.11 28.00 -0.16
C ARG A 96 0.54 28.90 -1.22
N ALA A 97 1.48 29.76 -0.84
CA ALA A 97 2.13 30.67 -1.79
C ALA A 97 3.01 29.91 -2.79
N ALA A 98 3.75 28.91 -2.32
CA ALA A 98 4.56 28.05 -3.19
C ALA A 98 3.66 27.21 -4.11
N ILE A 99 2.58 26.64 -3.58
CA ILE A 99 1.61 25.87 -4.38
C ILE A 99 0.97 26.74 -5.47
N ASN A 100 0.53 27.95 -5.14
CA ASN A 100 -0.03 28.87 -6.12
C ASN A 100 0.97 29.23 -7.22
N ALA A 101 2.24 29.47 -6.88
CA ALA A 101 3.28 29.74 -7.86
C ALA A 101 3.52 28.53 -8.80
N THR A 102 3.43 27.30 -8.29
CA THR A 102 3.51 26.09 -9.13
C THR A 102 2.25 25.88 -9.97
N LEU A 103 1.06 26.17 -9.42
CA LEU A 103 -0.20 26.08 -10.16
C LEU A 103 -0.22 26.99 -11.39
N GLU A 104 0.40 28.17 -11.31
CA GLU A 104 0.54 29.09 -12.45
C GLU A 104 1.35 28.50 -13.62
N THR A 105 2.14 27.44 -13.39
CA THR A 105 2.93 26.77 -14.44
C THR A 105 2.22 25.57 -15.06
N PHE A 106 1.05 25.15 -14.56
CA PHE A 106 0.34 23.99 -15.09
C PHE A 106 -0.42 24.33 -16.37
N GLU A 107 -0.23 23.51 -17.40
CA GLU A 107 -0.96 23.63 -18.66
C GLU A 107 -2.26 22.82 -18.63
N TYR A 108 -2.29 21.73 -17.85
CA TYR A 108 -3.42 20.84 -17.73
C TYR A 108 -4.13 21.03 -16.38
N LEU A 109 -5.34 21.57 -16.42
CA LEU A 109 -6.15 21.95 -15.26
C LEU A 109 -7.54 21.29 -15.31
N PRO A 110 -7.63 19.95 -15.20
CA PRO A 110 -8.90 19.25 -15.29
C PRO A 110 -9.79 19.56 -14.10
N VAL A 111 -11.11 19.57 -14.31
CA VAL A 111 -12.07 19.60 -13.19
C VAL A 111 -12.09 18.23 -12.52
N ILE A 112 -11.96 18.22 -11.20
CA ILE A 112 -12.14 17.02 -10.36
C ILE A 112 -13.51 17.09 -9.70
N SER A 113 -14.37 16.10 -9.93
CA SER A 113 -15.66 15.94 -9.25
C SER A 113 -15.48 15.11 -7.98
N ILE A 114 -15.74 15.68 -6.82
CA ILE A 114 -15.69 14.97 -5.54
C ILE A 114 -17.07 14.39 -5.28
N VAL A 115 -17.18 13.07 -5.16
CA VAL A 115 -18.43 12.34 -4.91
C VAL A 115 -18.56 12.05 -3.43
N VAL A 116 -19.64 12.54 -2.81
CA VAL A 116 -19.92 12.41 -1.37
C VAL A 116 -21.32 11.85 -1.14
N PRO A 117 -21.47 10.52 -0.95
CA PRO A 117 -22.72 9.96 -0.43
C PRO A 117 -22.91 10.39 1.04
N THR A 118 -24.11 10.84 1.42
CA THR A 118 -24.39 11.41 2.75
C THR A 118 -25.60 10.74 3.40
N TYR A 119 -25.51 10.38 4.68
CA TYR A 119 -26.65 9.88 5.44
C TYR A 119 -26.51 10.13 6.95
N ASN A 120 -27.42 10.92 7.54
CA ASN A 120 -27.48 11.20 8.98
C ASN A 120 -26.12 11.62 9.60
N THR A 121 -25.33 12.37 8.85
CA THR A 121 -24.05 12.90 9.32
C THR A 121 -24.26 13.97 10.37
N SER A 122 -23.42 13.97 11.41
CA SER A 122 -23.46 15.06 12.40
C SER A 122 -23.12 16.40 11.75
N GLU A 123 -23.78 17.47 12.18
CA GLU A 123 -23.56 18.81 11.60
C GLU A 123 -22.09 19.26 11.65
N PRO A 124 -21.31 19.08 12.74
CA PRO A 124 -19.90 19.44 12.76
C PRO A 124 -19.09 18.68 11.70
N PHE A 125 -19.28 17.36 11.60
CA PHE A 125 -18.50 16.54 10.67
C PHE A 125 -18.82 16.86 9.22
N LEU A 126 -20.11 17.04 8.90
CA LEU A 126 -20.51 17.41 7.56
C LEU A 126 -19.92 18.78 7.17
N LYS A 127 -19.97 19.78 8.07
CA LYS A 127 -19.36 21.09 7.79
C LYS A 127 -17.85 21.00 7.59
N GLU A 128 -17.15 20.26 8.44
CA GLU A 128 -15.70 20.09 8.33
C GLU A 128 -15.31 19.36 7.03
N CYS A 129 -16.06 18.33 6.63
CA CYS A 129 -15.90 17.65 5.34
C CYS A 129 -16.05 18.64 4.17
N LEU A 130 -17.16 19.38 4.12
CA LEU A 130 -17.43 20.36 3.05
C LEU A 130 -16.39 21.49 3.03
N ASP A 131 -16.00 22.00 4.20
CA ASP A 131 -14.98 23.04 4.33
C ASP A 131 -13.61 22.53 3.87
N SER A 132 -13.27 21.25 4.06
CA SER A 132 -12.02 20.67 3.57
C SER A 132 -11.91 20.68 2.04
N VAL A 133 -13.04 20.55 1.33
CA VAL A 133 -13.11 20.67 -0.14
C VAL A 133 -13.09 22.14 -0.57
N ILE A 134 -13.82 23.01 0.13
CA ILE A 134 -13.84 24.44 -0.19
C ILE A 134 -12.47 25.10 -0.01
N ASN A 135 -11.69 24.63 0.97
CA ASN A 135 -10.39 25.17 1.28
C ASN A 135 -9.25 24.61 0.42
N GLN A 136 -9.55 23.75 -0.57
CA GLN A 136 -8.56 23.25 -1.52
C GLN A 136 -7.87 24.41 -2.25
N ILE A 137 -6.54 24.32 -2.36
CA ILE A 137 -5.74 25.34 -3.05
C ILE A 137 -5.95 25.24 -4.56
N TYR A 138 -6.14 24.03 -5.09
CA TYR A 138 -6.52 23.83 -6.48
C TYR A 138 -7.98 24.30 -6.71
N PRO A 139 -8.25 25.20 -7.67
CA PRO A 139 -9.56 25.84 -7.76
C PRO A 139 -10.59 25.11 -8.66
N HIS A 140 -10.17 24.15 -9.49
CA HIS A 140 -11.05 23.51 -10.48
C HIS A 140 -11.65 22.22 -9.94
N TRP A 141 -12.66 22.38 -9.08
CA TRP A 141 -13.39 21.26 -8.50
C TRP A 141 -14.90 21.51 -8.53
N GLU A 142 -15.64 20.42 -8.41
CA GLU A 142 -17.05 20.43 -8.07
C GLU A 142 -17.34 19.35 -7.04
N LEU A 143 -18.32 19.59 -6.18
CA LEU A 143 -18.72 18.71 -5.10
C LEU A 143 -20.11 18.17 -5.39
N CYS A 144 -20.19 16.86 -5.57
CA CYS A 144 -21.37 16.12 -6.00
C CYS A 144 -21.89 15.30 -4.83
N ILE A 145 -23.00 15.73 -4.24
CA ILE A 145 -23.52 15.17 -2.99
C ILE A 145 -24.86 14.49 -3.27
N ALA A 146 -25.02 13.28 -2.75
CA ALA A 146 -26.31 12.60 -2.70
C ALA A 146 -26.68 12.33 -1.24
N ASP A 147 -27.77 12.94 -0.78
CA ASP A 147 -28.34 12.66 0.53
C ASP A 147 -29.27 11.44 0.46
N ASP A 148 -28.96 10.38 1.20
CA ASP A 148 -29.64 9.09 1.16
C ASP A 148 -30.89 9.04 2.05
N ALA A 149 -31.75 10.05 1.89
CA ALA A 149 -32.94 10.28 2.70
C ALA A 149 -32.61 10.43 4.21
N SER A 150 -31.67 11.33 4.55
CA SER A 150 -31.37 11.63 5.95
C SER A 150 -32.64 11.99 6.73
N THR A 151 -32.82 11.35 7.87
CA THR A 151 -33.94 11.59 8.80
C THR A 151 -33.70 12.81 9.66
N GLU A 152 -32.45 13.26 9.76
CA GLU A 152 -32.02 14.37 10.60
C GLU A 152 -32.10 15.70 9.82
N PRO A 153 -32.99 16.65 10.21
CA PRO A 153 -33.25 17.84 9.41
C PRO A 153 -32.04 18.76 9.19
N GLN A 154 -31.06 18.75 10.10
CA GLN A 154 -29.88 19.59 10.01
C GLN A 154 -28.98 19.21 8.83
N VAL A 155 -28.97 17.94 8.40
CA VAL A 155 -28.18 17.51 7.22
C VAL A 155 -28.62 18.33 6.01
N ARG A 156 -29.93 18.36 5.74
CA ARG A 156 -30.48 19.15 4.64
C ARG A 156 -30.21 20.64 4.80
N GLN A 157 -30.33 21.20 6.01
CA GLN A 157 -30.05 22.62 6.26
C GLN A 157 -28.59 22.99 5.95
N VAL A 158 -27.63 22.14 6.35
CA VAL A 158 -26.22 22.33 6.04
C VAL A 158 -25.99 22.25 4.53
N LEU A 159 -26.48 21.19 3.88
CA LEU A 159 -26.29 21.02 2.43
C LEU A 159 -26.87 22.20 1.62
N GLU A 160 -28.06 22.69 2.00
CA GLU A 160 -28.69 23.84 1.36
C GLU A 160 -27.89 25.13 1.60
N HIS A 161 -27.40 25.36 2.82
CA HIS A 161 -26.55 26.52 3.13
C HIS A 161 -25.29 26.58 2.26
N TYR A 162 -24.62 25.44 2.09
CA TYR A 162 -23.41 25.35 1.26
C TYR A 162 -23.73 25.47 -0.23
N ARG A 163 -24.82 24.84 -0.69
CA ARG A 163 -25.30 24.94 -2.08
C ARG A 163 -25.65 26.38 -2.46
N GLU A 164 -26.31 27.12 -1.59
CA GLU A 164 -26.63 28.54 -1.81
C GLU A 164 -25.38 29.42 -1.89
N ARG A 165 -24.36 29.10 -1.09
CA ARG A 165 -23.08 29.83 -1.08
C ARG A 165 -22.19 29.53 -2.28
N PHE A 166 -22.24 28.31 -2.81
CA PHE A 166 -21.42 27.83 -3.92
C PHE A 166 -22.26 27.18 -5.04
N PRO A 167 -23.20 27.92 -5.67
CA PRO A 167 -24.23 27.35 -6.54
C PRO A 167 -23.72 26.75 -7.85
N THR A 168 -22.49 27.06 -8.25
CA THR A 168 -21.84 26.51 -9.46
C THR A 168 -20.93 25.32 -9.17
N GLN A 169 -20.45 25.18 -7.93
CA GLN A 169 -19.49 24.15 -7.54
C GLN A 169 -20.14 23.03 -6.73
N ILE A 170 -21.17 23.31 -5.92
CA ILE A 170 -21.82 22.33 -5.06
C ILE A 170 -23.16 21.90 -5.67
N LYS A 171 -23.25 20.63 -6.03
CA LYS A 171 -24.45 19.97 -6.57
C LYS A 171 -24.97 18.99 -5.54
N VAL A 172 -26.28 19.05 -5.28
CA VAL A 172 -26.92 18.17 -4.27
C VAL A 172 -28.16 17.53 -4.86
N THR A 173 -28.28 16.21 -4.71
CA THR A 173 -29.50 15.46 -4.95
C THR A 173 -30.00 14.82 -3.66
N TYR A 174 -31.32 14.64 -3.53
CA TYR A 174 -31.96 14.08 -2.35
C TYR A 174 -32.72 12.82 -2.76
N CYS A 175 -32.38 11.68 -2.17
CA CYS A 175 -33.07 10.43 -2.40
C CYS A 175 -34.41 10.41 -1.64
N ASP A 176 -35.45 9.83 -2.24
CA ASP A 176 -36.76 9.69 -1.59
C ASP A 176 -36.77 8.64 -0.46
N THR A 177 -35.87 7.66 -0.56
CA THR A 177 -35.72 6.54 0.38
C THR A 177 -34.24 6.24 0.58
N ASN A 178 -33.87 5.62 1.71
CA ASN A 178 -32.51 5.11 1.91
C ASN A 178 -32.25 3.93 0.94
N ARG A 179 -31.27 4.09 0.05
CA ARG A 179 -30.87 3.13 -0.99
C ARG A 179 -29.50 2.51 -0.74
N HIS A 180 -28.88 2.82 0.40
CA HIS A 180 -27.55 2.37 0.80
C HIS A 180 -26.41 2.90 -0.08
N ILE A 181 -25.17 2.64 0.38
CA ILE A 181 -23.97 3.31 -0.09
C ILE A 181 -23.76 3.23 -1.60
N SER A 182 -23.87 2.06 -2.24
CA SER A 182 -23.62 1.93 -3.69
C SER A 182 -24.58 2.77 -4.53
N ALA A 183 -25.88 2.75 -4.22
CA ALA A 183 -26.87 3.52 -4.97
C ALA A 183 -26.74 5.03 -4.73
N THR A 184 -26.40 5.42 -3.51
CA THR A 184 -26.15 6.82 -3.13
C THR A 184 -24.89 7.36 -3.80
N SER A 185 -23.80 6.59 -3.80
CA SER A 185 -22.56 6.96 -4.52
C SER A 185 -22.82 7.11 -6.02
N ASN A 186 -23.64 6.25 -6.63
CA ASN A 186 -24.04 6.42 -8.03
C ASN A 186 -24.89 7.68 -8.26
N ALA A 187 -25.83 7.99 -7.37
CA ALA A 187 -26.64 9.20 -7.49
C ALA A 187 -25.79 10.48 -7.40
N ALA A 188 -24.73 10.46 -6.59
CA ALA A 188 -23.75 11.54 -6.55
C ALA A 188 -22.85 11.54 -7.81
N LEU A 189 -22.41 10.37 -8.28
CA LEU A 189 -21.63 10.21 -9.52
C LEU A 189 -22.39 10.73 -10.76
N GLU A 190 -23.70 10.59 -10.82
CA GLU A 190 -24.54 11.13 -11.91
C GLU A 190 -24.49 12.67 -12.01
N LEU A 191 -24.16 13.36 -10.91
CA LEU A 191 -23.98 14.82 -10.91
C LEU A 191 -22.59 15.25 -11.41
N ALA A 192 -21.63 14.32 -11.46
CA ALA A 192 -20.24 14.58 -11.82
C ALA A 192 -20.09 14.87 -13.31
N THR A 193 -19.33 15.91 -13.62
CA THR A 193 -19.03 16.42 -14.97
C THR A 193 -17.55 16.67 -15.19
N GLY A 194 -16.73 16.56 -14.15
CA GLY A 194 -15.27 16.63 -14.21
C GLY A 194 -14.66 15.47 -14.98
N GLU A 195 -13.41 15.65 -15.41
CA GLU A 195 -12.68 14.59 -16.13
C GLU A 195 -12.26 13.45 -15.18
N PHE A 196 -12.06 13.79 -13.91
CA PHE A 196 -11.76 12.85 -12.84
C PHE A 196 -12.81 12.91 -11.75
N VAL A 197 -12.97 11.79 -11.05
CA VAL A 197 -13.86 11.62 -9.91
C VAL A 197 -13.04 11.22 -8.70
N ALA A 198 -13.09 12.02 -7.64
CA ALA A 198 -12.49 11.73 -6.35
C ALA A 198 -13.55 11.19 -5.38
N LEU A 199 -13.19 10.19 -4.59
CA LEU A 199 -14.07 9.63 -3.55
C LEU A 199 -13.75 10.27 -2.19
N LEU A 200 -14.79 10.66 -1.45
CA LEU A 200 -14.71 11.25 -0.11
C LEU A 200 -15.93 10.85 0.71
N ASP A 201 -15.69 10.34 1.92
CA ASP A 201 -16.77 10.09 2.88
C ASP A 201 -17.22 11.39 3.57
N HIS A 202 -18.52 11.46 3.88
CA HIS A 202 -19.20 12.68 4.36
C HIS A 202 -18.73 13.18 5.74
N ASP A 203 -17.93 12.40 6.45
CA ASP A 203 -17.38 12.67 7.78
C ASP A 203 -15.84 12.73 7.81
N ASP A 204 -15.18 12.55 6.67
CA ASP A 204 -13.73 12.57 6.52
C ASP A 204 -13.23 13.92 5.95
N LEU A 205 -11.89 14.08 5.92
CA LEU A 205 -11.25 15.33 5.53
C LEU A 205 -10.19 15.09 4.45
N LEU A 206 -10.09 16.05 3.53
CA LEU A 206 -8.95 16.18 2.63
C LEU A 206 -7.92 17.17 3.19
N THR A 207 -6.65 16.95 2.91
CA THR A 207 -5.63 17.99 3.10
C THR A 207 -5.85 19.14 2.10
N GLU A 208 -5.49 20.37 2.44
CA GLU A 208 -5.75 21.53 1.57
C GLU A 208 -5.00 21.50 0.22
N ASP A 209 -3.98 20.66 0.10
CA ASP A 209 -3.19 20.40 -1.11
C ASP A 209 -3.58 19.11 -1.85
N ALA A 210 -4.58 18.36 -1.39
CA ALA A 210 -4.94 17.05 -1.95
C ALA A 210 -5.18 17.09 -3.47
N LEU A 211 -6.06 17.99 -3.93
CA LEU A 211 -6.36 18.11 -5.35
C LEU A 211 -5.20 18.72 -6.15
N PHE A 212 -4.38 19.57 -5.53
CA PHE A 212 -3.18 20.11 -6.17
C PHE A 212 -2.18 19.01 -6.49
N GLU A 213 -1.92 18.10 -5.55
CA GLU A 213 -0.94 17.02 -5.73
C GLU A 213 -1.38 16.03 -6.82
N VAL A 214 -2.69 15.77 -6.95
CA VAL A 214 -3.27 15.01 -8.07
C VAL A 214 -2.96 15.68 -9.40
N VAL A 215 -3.23 16.98 -9.52
CA VAL A 215 -3.04 17.72 -10.78
C VAL A 215 -1.56 17.93 -11.08
N LYS A 216 -0.73 18.10 -10.06
CA LYS A 216 0.72 18.13 -10.17
C LYS A 216 1.24 16.84 -10.81
N LEU A 217 0.82 15.68 -10.28
CA LEU A 217 1.20 14.39 -10.84
C LEU A 217 0.79 14.26 -12.31
N LEU A 218 -0.42 14.73 -12.67
CA LEU A 218 -0.89 14.73 -14.06
C LEU A 218 -0.03 15.61 -14.99
N ASN A 219 0.46 16.76 -14.51
CA ASN A 219 1.31 17.66 -15.30
C ASN A 219 2.78 17.19 -15.36
N GLU A 220 3.25 16.45 -14.36
CA GLU A 220 4.61 15.90 -14.32
C GLU A 220 4.74 14.57 -15.08
N SER A 221 3.63 13.88 -15.33
CA SER A 221 3.58 12.67 -16.16
C SER A 221 3.82 12.97 -17.64
N ARG A 222 4.30 11.98 -18.39
CA ARG A 222 4.62 12.17 -19.81
C ARG A 222 3.33 12.42 -20.62
N GLU A 223 3.42 13.23 -21.68
CA GLU A 223 2.26 13.58 -22.53
C GLU A 223 1.52 12.36 -23.12
N ASP A 224 2.17 11.20 -23.24
CA ASP A 224 1.61 9.94 -23.74
C ASP A 224 1.03 9.02 -22.64
N GLU A 225 1.23 9.33 -21.36
CA GLU A 225 0.72 8.57 -20.23
C GLU A 225 -0.69 9.04 -19.84
N GLN A 226 -1.71 8.38 -20.37
CA GLN A 226 -3.08 8.59 -19.91
C GLN A 226 -3.26 7.96 -18.52
N ILE A 227 -3.02 8.72 -17.44
CA ILE A 227 -3.25 8.26 -16.06
C ILE A 227 -4.75 8.07 -15.82
N ASP A 228 -5.14 6.88 -15.37
CA ASP A 228 -6.55 6.53 -15.20
C ASP A 228 -6.98 6.42 -13.74
N LEU A 229 -6.05 6.09 -12.83
CA LEU A 229 -6.30 6.01 -11.40
C LEU A 229 -5.11 6.59 -10.62
N ILE A 230 -5.42 7.44 -9.65
CA ILE A 230 -4.46 7.98 -8.68
C ILE A 230 -4.97 7.65 -7.29
N TYR A 231 -4.09 7.25 -6.39
CA TYR A 231 -4.41 7.09 -4.96
C TYR A 231 -3.32 7.70 -4.09
N SER A 232 -3.69 8.11 -2.88
CA SER A 232 -2.76 8.72 -1.91
C SER A 232 -2.66 7.90 -0.63
N ASP A 233 -1.62 8.15 0.16
CA ASP A 233 -1.61 7.70 1.55
C ASP A 233 -2.72 8.38 2.36
N GLU A 234 -3.02 7.79 3.51
CA GLU A 234 -4.04 8.24 4.44
C GLU A 234 -3.54 8.10 5.88
N ASP A 235 -4.23 8.73 6.80
CA ASP A 235 -4.11 8.50 8.23
C ASP A 235 -5.47 8.58 8.89
N LYS A 236 -5.49 8.66 10.22
CA LYS A 236 -6.73 8.82 10.96
C LYS A 236 -6.68 10.01 11.90
N TRP A 237 -7.80 10.72 11.98
CA TRP A 237 -8.03 11.78 12.96
C TRP A 237 -8.86 11.25 14.11
N ASP A 238 -8.33 11.32 15.34
CA ASP A 238 -9.06 10.97 16.56
C ASP A 238 -9.58 12.24 17.25
N ASP A 239 -10.89 12.48 17.17
CA ASP A 239 -11.56 13.61 17.83
C ASP A 239 -11.45 13.57 19.37
N THR A 240 -11.28 12.39 19.95
CA THR A 240 -11.13 12.23 21.41
C THR A 240 -9.77 12.69 21.88
N LEU A 241 -8.74 12.42 21.08
CA LEU A 241 -7.35 12.76 21.39
C LEU A 241 -6.90 14.07 20.72
N ALA A 242 -7.71 14.61 19.81
CA ALA A 242 -7.42 15.76 18.96
C ALA A 242 -6.05 15.63 18.28
N CYS A 243 -5.78 14.46 17.68
CA CYS A 243 -4.51 14.18 17.02
C CYS A 243 -4.66 13.25 15.82
N PHE A 244 -3.66 13.28 14.94
CA PHE A 244 -3.49 12.33 13.85
C PHE A 244 -2.75 11.08 14.34
N ASP A 245 -3.26 9.90 13.98
CA ASP A 245 -2.67 8.59 14.30
C ASP A 245 -2.83 7.58 13.14
N GLU A 246 -2.25 6.39 13.32
CA GLU A 246 -2.35 5.26 12.38
C GLU A 246 -2.09 5.63 10.89
N PRO A 247 -0.95 6.27 10.55
CA PRO A 247 -0.65 6.56 9.15
C PRO A 247 -0.52 5.26 8.35
N PHE A 248 -1.17 5.22 7.21
CA PHE A 248 -1.13 4.11 6.29
C PHE A 248 -0.41 4.51 5.01
N PHE A 249 0.90 4.25 4.99
CA PHE A 249 1.74 4.38 3.81
C PHE A 249 1.48 3.20 2.89
N LYS A 250 0.77 3.46 1.80
CA LYS A 250 0.34 2.46 0.83
C LYS A 250 1.53 2.06 -0.07
N PRO A 251 1.54 0.84 -0.60
CA PRO A 251 2.56 0.46 -1.58
C PRO A 251 2.35 1.21 -2.90
N GLU A 252 3.38 1.22 -3.74
CA GLU A 252 3.22 1.41 -5.19
C GLU A 252 2.25 0.38 -5.77
N TRP A 253 1.76 0.62 -7.00
CA TRP A 253 0.73 -0.20 -7.61
C TRP A 253 1.05 -1.70 -7.56
N ALA A 254 0.24 -2.43 -6.81
CA ALA A 254 0.39 -3.85 -6.52
C ALA A 254 -0.96 -4.58 -6.67
N PRO A 255 -1.25 -5.20 -7.83
CA PRO A 255 -2.54 -5.86 -8.08
C PRO A 255 -2.78 -7.04 -7.12
N GLU A 256 -1.75 -7.82 -6.79
CA GLU A 256 -1.89 -8.96 -5.88
C GLU A 256 -2.21 -8.55 -4.44
N ILE A 257 -1.70 -7.40 -3.99
CA ILE A 257 -2.09 -6.85 -2.68
C ILE A 257 -3.54 -6.38 -2.74
N LEU A 258 -3.98 -5.79 -3.86
CA LEU A 258 -5.36 -5.31 -4.03
C LEU A 258 -6.34 -6.48 -3.94
N LYS A 259 -6.01 -7.65 -4.51
CA LYS A 259 -6.82 -8.87 -4.38
C LYS A 259 -6.92 -9.40 -2.93
N GLY A 260 -5.93 -9.08 -2.08
CA GLY A 260 -5.94 -9.48 -0.66
C GLY A 260 -6.51 -8.44 0.30
N GLN A 261 -6.41 -7.15 -0.05
CA GLN A 261 -6.81 -6.02 0.78
C GLN A 261 -7.11 -4.79 -0.08
N MET A 262 -8.25 -4.13 0.17
CA MET A 262 -8.54 -2.82 -0.42
C MET A 262 -7.63 -1.74 0.18
N TYR A 263 -6.46 -1.50 -0.42
CA TYR A 263 -5.52 -0.47 0.04
C TYR A 263 -5.65 0.86 -0.70
N ILE A 264 -6.29 0.91 -1.87
CA ILE A 264 -6.49 2.18 -2.61
C ILE A 264 -7.27 3.16 -1.72
N GLY A 265 -8.34 2.69 -1.08
CA GLY A 265 -9.15 3.45 -0.13
C GLY A 265 -9.63 4.79 -0.68
N HIS A 266 -9.71 5.76 0.22
CA HIS A 266 -9.83 7.18 -0.11
C HIS A 266 -8.51 7.87 0.25
N LEU A 267 -8.02 8.88 -0.45
CA LEU A 267 -8.51 9.52 -1.65
C LEU A 267 -8.17 8.67 -2.89
N GLY A 268 -9.17 8.03 -3.49
CA GLY A 268 -9.06 7.41 -4.81
C GLY A 268 -9.61 8.35 -5.87
N VAL A 269 -8.82 8.64 -6.91
CA VAL A 269 -9.17 9.54 -8.00
C VAL A 269 -9.19 8.78 -9.32
N TYR A 270 -10.38 8.59 -9.88
CA TYR A 270 -10.66 7.75 -11.02
C TYR A 270 -10.98 8.60 -12.25
N ARG A 271 -10.45 8.23 -13.41
CA ARG A 271 -10.85 8.87 -14.66
C ARG A 271 -12.31 8.55 -14.98
N LYS A 272 -13.12 9.59 -15.16
CA LYS A 272 -14.57 9.46 -15.28
C LYS A 272 -14.99 8.59 -16.46
N ARG A 273 -14.30 8.70 -17.61
CA ARG A 273 -14.63 7.91 -18.82
C ARG A 273 -14.69 6.40 -18.56
N LEU A 274 -13.80 5.88 -17.70
CA LEU A 274 -13.75 4.46 -17.36
C LEU A 274 -14.80 4.11 -16.30
N LEU A 275 -15.08 5.01 -15.35
CA LEU A 275 -16.22 4.82 -14.44
C LEU A 275 -17.55 4.72 -15.19
N ASP A 276 -17.74 5.55 -16.20
CA ASP A 276 -18.94 5.54 -17.05
C ASP A 276 -19.04 4.23 -17.86
N GLU A 277 -17.92 3.73 -18.41
CA GLU A 277 -17.87 2.42 -19.09
C GLU A 277 -18.25 1.27 -18.15
N LEU A 278 -17.83 1.36 -16.89
CA LEU A 278 -18.09 0.35 -15.87
C LEU A 278 -19.50 0.42 -15.26
N GLY A 279 -20.24 1.51 -15.48
CA GLY A 279 -21.53 1.77 -14.85
C GLY A 279 -21.45 2.12 -13.37
N GLY A 280 -20.31 2.63 -12.89
CA GLY A 280 -20.12 3.09 -11.51
C GLY A 280 -20.10 1.97 -10.45
N PHE A 281 -20.71 2.25 -9.30
CA PHE A 281 -20.77 1.37 -8.13
C PHE A 281 -21.83 0.28 -8.31
N ARG A 282 -21.47 -0.97 -7.99
CA ARG A 282 -22.42 -2.09 -8.09
C ARG A 282 -23.22 -2.23 -6.80
N THR A 283 -24.53 -2.42 -6.92
CA THR A 283 -25.41 -2.76 -5.79
C THR A 283 -25.30 -4.24 -5.44
N GLY A 284 -25.55 -4.61 -4.18
CA GLY A 284 -25.46 -5.99 -3.70
C GLY A 284 -24.05 -6.43 -3.28
N VAL A 285 -23.15 -5.47 -3.09
CA VAL A 285 -21.78 -5.60 -2.55
C VAL A 285 -21.46 -4.50 -1.54
N GLU A 286 -22.50 -3.93 -0.93
CA GLU A 286 -22.40 -2.91 0.11
C GLU A 286 -21.43 -3.38 1.21
N GLY A 287 -20.61 -2.46 1.71
CA GLY A 287 -19.50 -2.74 2.62
C GLY A 287 -18.20 -3.16 1.91
N SER A 288 -18.22 -3.40 0.61
CA SER A 288 -17.03 -3.61 -0.23
C SER A 288 -17.19 -3.01 -1.62
N GLN A 289 -18.06 -2.01 -1.76
CA GLN A 289 -18.34 -1.33 -3.02
C GLN A 289 -17.10 -0.66 -3.62
N ASP A 290 -16.23 -0.08 -2.78
CA ASP A 290 -15.00 0.57 -3.25
C ASP A 290 -13.99 -0.46 -3.73
N TRP A 291 -13.92 -1.61 -3.06
CA TRP A 291 -13.06 -2.72 -3.47
C TRP A 291 -13.54 -3.33 -4.79
N ASP A 292 -14.84 -3.55 -4.93
CA ASP A 292 -15.46 -3.98 -6.19
C ASP A 292 -15.15 -3.00 -7.34
N LEU A 293 -15.33 -1.70 -7.09
CA LEU A 293 -15.04 -0.68 -8.09
C LEU A 293 -13.57 -0.68 -8.48
N ALA A 294 -12.65 -0.69 -7.51
CA ALA A 294 -11.21 -0.69 -7.75
C ALA A 294 -10.75 -1.94 -8.53
N LEU A 295 -11.25 -3.13 -8.20
CA LEU A 295 -10.93 -4.36 -8.94
C LEU A 295 -11.40 -4.23 -10.40
N ARG A 296 -12.68 -3.89 -10.62
CA ARG A 296 -13.22 -3.72 -11.97
C ARG A 296 -12.54 -2.61 -12.77
N PHE A 297 -12.08 -1.55 -12.10
CA PHE A 297 -11.39 -0.43 -12.73
C PHE A 297 -9.98 -0.81 -13.19
N THR A 298 -9.23 -1.49 -12.34
CA THR A 298 -7.85 -1.89 -12.63
C THR A 298 -7.78 -3.05 -13.64
N GLU A 299 -8.85 -3.82 -13.83
CA GLU A 299 -9.04 -4.73 -14.97
C GLU A 299 -9.05 -4.01 -16.35
N LYS A 300 -9.30 -2.70 -16.38
CA LYS A 300 -9.42 -1.91 -17.62
C LYS A 300 -8.20 -1.05 -17.95
N THR A 301 -7.25 -0.93 -17.03
CA THR A 301 -6.11 -0.03 -17.19
C THR A 301 -4.91 -0.46 -16.35
N SER A 302 -3.71 -0.22 -16.87
CA SER A 302 -2.45 -0.33 -16.12
C SER A 302 -1.88 1.04 -15.73
N SER A 303 -2.55 2.14 -16.10
CA SER A 303 -2.08 3.51 -15.86
C SER A 303 -2.52 4.00 -14.47
N ILE A 304 -1.88 3.45 -13.45
CA ILE A 304 -2.23 3.63 -12.04
C ILE A 304 -1.01 4.17 -11.31
N LEU A 305 -1.17 5.27 -10.57
CA LEU A 305 -0.07 5.92 -9.84
C LEU A 305 -0.41 6.19 -8.39
N HIS A 306 0.62 6.14 -7.54
CA HIS A 306 0.56 6.45 -6.12
C HIS A 306 1.16 7.84 -5.85
N ILE A 307 0.50 8.62 -5.00
CA ILE A 307 1.08 9.81 -4.38
C ILE A 307 1.50 9.43 -2.95
N PRO A 308 2.81 9.35 -2.63
CA PRO A 308 3.32 9.00 -1.30
C PRO A 308 3.22 10.18 -0.33
N LYS A 309 2.01 10.72 -0.18
CA LYS A 309 1.62 11.80 0.74
C LYS A 309 0.29 11.45 1.38
N ILE A 310 0.18 11.77 2.68
CA ILE A 310 -1.10 11.69 3.38
C ILE A 310 -1.95 12.86 2.89
N LEU A 311 -2.96 12.56 2.07
CA LEU A 311 -3.88 13.56 1.51
C LEU A 311 -5.34 13.35 1.97
N TYR A 312 -5.56 12.32 2.78
CA TYR A 312 -6.85 11.93 3.31
C TYR A 312 -6.74 11.63 4.80
N HIS A 313 -7.66 12.19 5.59
CA HIS A 313 -7.78 11.95 7.02
C HIS A 313 -9.09 11.24 7.32
N TRP A 314 -9.00 9.98 7.75
CA TRP A 314 -10.16 9.20 8.16
C TRP A 314 -10.52 9.51 9.61
N ARG A 315 -11.72 10.03 9.85
CA ARG A 315 -12.22 10.34 11.18
C ARG A 315 -12.60 9.09 11.99
N LYS A 316 -12.08 9.00 13.21
CA LYS A 316 -12.50 8.02 14.21
C LYS A 316 -13.62 8.59 15.09
N HIS A 317 -14.82 8.03 14.99
CA HIS A 317 -15.91 8.33 15.91
C HIS A 317 -16.80 7.10 16.17
N SER A 318 -17.61 7.15 17.24
CA SER A 318 -18.41 6.01 17.73
C SER A 318 -19.46 5.50 16.73
N ASN A 319 -19.87 6.34 15.78
CA ASN A 319 -20.83 5.99 14.73
C ASN A 319 -20.15 5.58 13.41
N SER A 320 -18.81 5.63 13.34
CA SER A 320 -18.06 5.21 12.15
C SER A 320 -18.28 3.72 11.90
N THR A 321 -18.42 3.34 10.64
CA THR A 321 -18.59 1.94 10.21
C THR A 321 -17.48 1.02 10.75
N ALA A 322 -16.29 1.57 11.04
CA ALA A 322 -15.17 0.87 11.66
C ALA A 322 -15.45 0.33 13.08
N ALA A 323 -16.41 0.93 13.81
CA ALA A 323 -16.71 0.59 15.21
C ALA A 323 -17.82 -0.47 15.38
N ASN A 324 -18.72 -0.66 14.41
CA ASN A 324 -19.87 -1.55 14.56
C ASN A 324 -19.57 -3.01 14.15
N LEU A 325 -19.63 -3.92 15.13
CA LEU A 325 -19.34 -5.35 14.98
C LEU A 325 -20.26 -6.08 13.98
N ASP A 326 -21.54 -5.69 13.89
CA ASP A 326 -22.50 -6.30 12.96
C ASP A 326 -22.23 -5.92 11.49
N ASN A 327 -21.67 -4.72 11.26
CA ASN A 327 -21.30 -4.26 9.92
C ASN A 327 -20.07 -5.00 9.36
N LYS A 328 -19.20 -5.52 10.25
CA LYS A 328 -17.97 -6.21 9.84
C LYS A 328 -18.25 -7.55 9.14
N ASN A 329 -19.30 -8.27 9.54
CA ASN A 329 -19.55 -9.61 9.02
C ASN A 329 -20.08 -9.63 7.57
N TYR A 330 -20.92 -8.68 7.18
CA TYR A 330 -21.39 -8.61 5.79
C TYR A 330 -20.33 -8.01 4.87
N ALA A 331 -19.62 -6.96 5.31
CA ALA A 331 -18.55 -6.32 4.55
C ALA A 331 -17.43 -7.32 4.24
N VAL A 332 -17.00 -8.11 5.21
CA VAL A 332 -15.97 -9.13 4.99
C VAL A 332 -16.43 -10.19 3.97
N LYS A 333 -17.69 -10.66 4.04
CA LYS A 333 -18.24 -11.59 3.04
C LYS A 333 -18.39 -10.96 1.66
N ALA A 334 -18.76 -9.68 1.58
CA ALA A 334 -18.81 -8.93 0.34
C ALA A 334 -17.40 -8.82 -0.27
N GLY A 335 -16.38 -8.54 0.55
CA GLY A 335 -14.97 -8.55 0.17
C GLY A 335 -14.52 -9.87 -0.46
N GLN A 336 -14.81 -11.00 0.19
CA GLN A 336 -14.53 -12.32 -0.38
C GLN A 336 -15.22 -12.53 -1.73
N LYS A 337 -16.50 -12.14 -1.83
CA LYS A 337 -17.30 -12.29 -3.04
C LYS A 337 -16.71 -11.47 -4.18
N VAL A 338 -16.37 -10.19 -3.96
CA VAL A 338 -15.87 -9.32 -5.03
C VAL A 338 -14.50 -9.75 -5.54
N VAL A 339 -13.62 -10.24 -4.64
CA VAL A 339 -12.33 -10.82 -5.02
C VAL A 339 -12.54 -12.11 -5.82
N GLN A 340 -13.43 -13.01 -5.38
CA GLN A 340 -13.71 -14.24 -6.13
C GLN A 340 -14.26 -13.94 -7.53
N GLU A 341 -15.14 -12.94 -7.64
CA GLU A 341 -15.70 -12.52 -8.93
C GLU A 341 -14.63 -11.85 -9.82
N ALA A 342 -13.66 -11.13 -9.25
CA ALA A 342 -12.51 -10.58 -9.99
C ALA A 342 -11.64 -11.69 -10.59
N LEU A 343 -11.25 -12.68 -9.78
CA LEU A 343 -10.50 -13.85 -10.24
C LEU A 343 -11.19 -14.54 -11.42
N VAL A 344 -12.52 -14.68 -11.35
CA VAL A 344 -13.31 -15.27 -12.46
C VAL A 344 -13.30 -14.38 -13.71
N ARG A 345 -13.37 -13.05 -13.59
CA ARG A 345 -13.33 -12.12 -14.73
C ARG A 345 -11.97 -12.12 -15.42
N GLU A 346 -10.89 -12.22 -14.66
CA GLU A 346 -9.52 -12.28 -15.17
C GLU A 346 -9.14 -13.66 -15.71
N GLY A 347 -10.00 -14.67 -15.51
CA GLY A 347 -9.75 -16.05 -15.94
C GLY A 347 -8.74 -16.79 -15.05
N GLU A 348 -8.51 -16.28 -13.84
CA GLU A 348 -7.60 -16.86 -12.87
C GLU A 348 -8.28 -18.00 -12.11
N ASN A 349 -7.57 -19.12 -11.99
CA ASN A 349 -8.04 -20.27 -11.24
C ASN A 349 -7.80 -20.08 -9.73
N GLY A 350 -8.14 -18.93 -9.14
CA GLY A 350 -7.93 -18.65 -7.73
C GLY A 350 -9.18 -18.86 -6.87
N ARG A 351 -8.99 -19.18 -5.60
CA ARG A 351 -10.06 -19.26 -4.59
C ARG A 351 -9.87 -18.20 -3.51
N ALA A 352 -10.82 -17.27 -3.41
CA ALA A 352 -10.84 -16.26 -2.35
C ALA A 352 -11.35 -16.87 -1.03
N VAL A 353 -10.59 -16.69 0.05
CA VAL A 353 -10.88 -17.23 1.38
C VAL A 353 -10.76 -16.14 2.42
N LEU A 354 -11.69 -16.14 3.37
CA LEU A 354 -11.64 -15.20 4.48
C LEU A 354 -10.54 -15.57 5.47
N ASN A 355 -9.69 -14.59 5.78
CA ASN A 355 -8.79 -14.70 6.90
C ASN A 355 -9.45 -14.12 8.15
N SER A 356 -9.85 -15.01 9.06
CA SER A 356 -10.52 -14.65 10.31
C SER A 356 -9.68 -13.84 11.29
N THR A 357 -8.37 -13.68 11.05
CA THR A 357 -7.48 -12.94 11.98
C THR A 357 -7.34 -11.46 11.66
N ASN A 358 -7.41 -11.06 10.38
CA ASN A 358 -7.02 -9.72 9.95
C ASN A 358 -8.06 -9.01 9.05
N ASN A 359 -9.27 -9.55 8.88
CA ASN A 359 -10.28 -9.03 7.94
C ASN A 359 -9.78 -8.86 6.48
N CYS A 360 -8.74 -9.61 6.10
CA CYS A 360 -8.22 -9.67 4.74
C CYS A 360 -8.83 -10.87 3.99
N VAL A 361 -8.77 -10.81 2.66
CA VAL A 361 -9.02 -11.95 1.79
C VAL A 361 -7.67 -12.59 1.47
N LEU A 362 -7.61 -13.92 1.54
CA LEU A 362 -6.49 -14.71 1.05
C LEU A 362 -6.91 -15.33 -0.28
N VAL A 363 -6.12 -15.12 -1.31
CA VAL A 363 -6.30 -15.80 -2.59
C VAL A 363 -5.41 -17.04 -2.60
N HIS A 364 -6.04 -18.21 -2.67
CA HIS A 364 -5.34 -19.46 -2.86
C HIS A 364 -5.39 -19.81 -4.34
N TYR A 365 -4.23 -19.81 -4.98
CA TYR A 365 -4.09 -20.47 -6.27
C TYR A 365 -3.94 -21.98 -6.03
N PRO A 366 -4.31 -22.84 -7.00
CA PRO A 366 -4.04 -24.26 -6.95
C PRO A 366 -2.70 -24.53 -7.61
N VAL A 367 -1.83 -25.19 -6.85
CA VAL A 367 -0.62 -25.81 -7.38
C VAL A 367 -0.95 -26.66 -8.59
N ASP A 368 -0.27 -26.38 -9.70
CA ASP A 368 -0.14 -27.31 -10.81
C ASP A 368 0.65 -28.54 -10.31
N VAL A 369 -0.09 -29.44 -9.64
CA VAL A 369 0.45 -30.65 -9.03
C VAL A 369 1.00 -31.62 -10.08
N GLU A 370 0.62 -31.46 -11.36
CA GLU A 370 1.14 -32.29 -12.44
C GLU A 370 2.54 -31.84 -12.87
N ASN A 371 2.84 -30.54 -12.87
CA ASN A 371 4.16 -30.03 -13.26
C ASN A 371 5.15 -29.84 -12.10
N LYS A 372 4.68 -29.63 -10.85
CA LYS A 372 5.50 -29.47 -9.63
C LYS A 372 6.83 -28.77 -9.92
N PRO A 373 6.85 -27.46 -10.27
CA PRO A 373 8.08 -26.76 -10.60
C PRO A 373 9.15 -26.96 -9.52
N LEU A 374 10.39 -27.19 -9.94
CA LEU A 374 11.50 -27.28 -9.00
C LEU A 374 11.70 -25.90 -8.34
N VAL A 375 11.68 -25.88 -7.00
CA VAL A 375 12.03 -24.69 -6.21
C VAL A 375 13.49 -24.75 -5.79
N SER A 376 14.30 -23.79 -6.22
CA SER A 376 15.67 -23.62 -5.74
C SER A 376 15.70 -22.67 -4.54
N ILE A 377 16.00 -23.21 -3.37
CA ILE A 377 16.07 -22.48 -2.11
C ILE A 377 17.50 -21.95 -1.91
N ILE A 378 17.67 -20.63 -2.07
CA ILE A 378 18.94 -19.93 -1.98
C ILE A 378 19.15 -19.43 -0.56
N ILE A 379 20.25 -19.87 0.08
CA ILE A 379 20.57 -19.52 1.46
C ILE A 379 22.00 -18.95 1.53
N PRO A 380 22.18 -17.62 1.50
CA PRO A 380 23.45 -16.99 1.80
C PRO A 380 23.86 -17.27 3.26
N THR A 381 25.12 -17.63 3.49
CA THR A 381 25.65 -17.87 4.83
C THR A 381 27.09 -17.45 4.95
N LYS A 382 27.50 -17.11 6.17
CA LYS A 382 28.89 -17.08 6.59
C LYS A 382 28.96 -17.56 8.03
N ASP A 383 29.69 -18.65 8.25
CA ASP A 383 29.83 -19.30 9.56
C ASP A 383 28.47 -19.66 10.19
N LYS A 384 28.42 -19.79 11.52
CA LYS A 384 27.18 -19.91 12.28
C LYS A 384 26.39 -21.17 11.96
N ALA A 385 27.07 -22.32 12.03
CA ALA A 385 26.45 -23.63 11.90
C ALA A 385 25.25 -23.83 12.85
N GLU A 386 25.26 -23.18 14.02
CA GLU A 386 24.16 -23.18 15.00
C GLU A 386 22.87 -22.50 14.51
N LEU A 387 22.95 -21.59 13.53
CA LEU A 387 21.79 -20.94 12.89
C LEU A 387 21.37 -21.69 11.63
N LEU A 388 22.33 -22.01 10.76
CA LEU A 388 22.05 -22.68 9.49
C LEU A 388 21.46 -24.09 9.69
N LYS A 389 21.90 -24.82 10.72
CA LYS A 389 21.41 -26.18 10.96
C LYS A 389 19.89 -26.22 11.25
N PRO A 390 19.33 -25.44 12.20
CA PRO A 390 17.88 -25.31 12.38
C PRO A 390 17.12 -24.97 11.09
N CYS A 391 17.63 -24.01 10.31
CA CYS A 391 17.05 -23.63 9.02
C CYS A 391 16.92 -24.84 8.09
N LEU A 392 18.04 -25.52 7.83
CA LEU A 392 18.06 -26.69 6.95
C LEU A 392 17.18 -27.85 7.46
N GLU A 393 17.25 -28.19 8.75
CA GLU A 393 16.41 -29.28 9.30
C GLU A 393 14.92 -28.94 9.21
N SER A 394 14.55 -27.67 9.44
CA SER A 394 13.16 -27.23 9.36
C SER A 394 12.61 -27.35 7.93
N ILE A 395 13.38 -26.97 6.91
CA ILE A 395 13.01 -27.13 5.50
C ILE A 395 12.82 -28.61 5.18
N ILE A 396 13.77 -29.47 5.55
CA ILE A 396 13.74 -30.90 5.25
C ILE A 396 12.57 -31.61 5.95
N SER A 397 12.25 -31.21 7.18
CA SER A 397 11.25 -31.90 8.01
C SER A 397 9.82 -31.41 7.77
N ASN A 398 9.65 -30.14 7.38
CA ASN A 398 8.34 -29.48 7.31
C ASN A 398 7.87 -29.16 5.88
N SER A 399 8.66 -29.45 4.85
CA SER A 399 8.23 -29.28 3.45
C SER A 399 7.56 -30.55 2.94
N ALA A 400 6.24 -30.51 2.77
CA ALA A 400 5.50 -31.59 2.10
C ALA A 400 5.62 -31.51 0.56
N TYR A 401 5.96 -30.32 0.02
CA TYR A 401 6.21 -30.12 -1.40
C TYR A 401 7.45 -30.92 -1.83
N PRO A 402 7.36 -31.77 -2.86
CA PRO A 402 8.39 -32.77 -3.12
C PRO A 402 9.55 -32.28 -4.00
N ASN A 403 9.39 -31.18 -4.75
CA ASN A 403 10.34 -30.79 -5.78
C ASN A 403 11.13 -29.53 -5.41
N TRP A 404 12.17 -29.70 -4.60
CA TRP A 404 13.05 -28.61 -4.20
C TRP A 404 14.51 -29.03 -4.17
N GLU A 405 15.39 -28.04 -4.29
CA GLU A 405 16.82 -28.14 -4.01
C GLU A 405 17.24 -26.99 -3.07
N ILE A 406 18.35 -27.18 -2.35
CA ILE A 406 18.93 -26.16 -1.49
C ILE A 406 20.31 -25.78 -2.03
N ILE A 407 20.53 -24.49 -2.22
CA ILE A 407 21.80 -23.91 -2.63
C ILE A 407 22.27 -22.97 -1.54
N VAL A 408 23.24 -23.44 -0.76
CA VAL A 408 23.92 -22.60 0.24
C VAL A 408 25.01 -21.80 -0.45
N VAL A 409 24.96 -20.48 -0.33
CA VAL A 409 26.00 -19.57 -0.87
C VAL A 409 26.89 -19.13 0.29
N ASP A 410 28.06 -19.74 0.38
CA ASP A 410 29.04 -19.52 1.44
C ASP A 410 29.93 -18.31 1.12
N ASN A 411 29.81 -17.25 1.90
CA ASN A 411 30.60 -16.01 1.77
C ASN A 411 31.95 -16.09 2.51
N GLY A 412 32.67 -17.17 2.28
CA GLY A 412 33.98 -17.43 2.89
C GLY A 412 33.88 -17.66 4.40
N SER A 413 33.18 -18.72 4.80
CA SER A 413 33.19 -19.26 6.17
C SER A 413 34.59 -19.76 6.55
N ASP A 414 34.92 -19.67 7.83
CA ASP A 414 36.18 -20.13 8.42
C ASP A 414 35.96 -21.17 9.54
N GLU A 415 34.74 -21.27 10.08
CA GLU A 415 34.40 -22.19 11.17
C GLU A 415 34.39 -23.66 10.71
N LYS A 416 35.11 -24.51 11.47
CA LYS A 416 35.22 -25.95 11.18
C LYS A 416 33.85 -26.64 11.23
N GLU A 417 32.99 -26.19 12.12
CA GLU A 417 31.63 -26.66 12.34
C GLU A 417 30.76 -26.44 11.10
N THR A 418 30.92 -25.30 10.43
CA THR A 418 30.20 -24.95 9.19
C THR A 418 30.57 -25.88 8.04
N PHE A 419 31.87 -26.14 7.83
CA PHE A 419 32.31 -27.10 6.82
C PHE A 419 31.91 -28.54 7.13
N GLN A 420 31.84 -28.92 8.42
CA GLN A 420 31.30 -30.22 8.82
C GLN A 420 29.81 -30.33 8.48
N LEU A 421 29.04 -29.26 8.72
CA LEU A 421 27.62 -29.18 8.38
C LEU A 421 27.38 -29.35 6.88
N PHE A 422 28.15 -28.66 6.04
CA PHE A 422 28.07 -28.79 4.58
C PHE A 422 28.33 -30.23 4.12
N LYS A 423 29.37 -30.89 4.64
CA LYS A 423 29.68 -32.29 4.32
C LYS A 423 28.56 -33.23 4.78
N HIS A 424 27.99 -32.97 5.95
CA HIS A 424 26.88 -33.75 6.49
C HIS A 424 25.67 -33.73 5.55
N TYR A 425 25.18 -32.54 5.16
CA TYR A 425 24.00 -32.42 4.31
C TYR A 425 24.23 -32.85 2.87
N LYS A 426 25.42 -32.58 2.32
CA LYS A 426 25.79 -33.10 0.99
C LYS A 426 25.75 -34.63 0.94
N LYS A 427 26.15 -35.30 2.04
CA LYS A 427 26.04 -36.77 2.15
C LYS A 427 24.60 -37.24 2.38
N ARG A 428 23.81 -36.51 3.19
CA ARG A 428 22.44 -36.88 3.55
C ARG A 428 21.44 -36.72 2.39
N LEU A 429 21.54 -35.62 1.64
CA LEU A 429 20.57 -35.25 0.59
C LEU A 429 21.07 -35.57 -0.82
N GLY A 430 22.39 -35.75 -1.01
CA GLY A 430 22.99 -35.92 -2.32
C GLY A 430 23.24 -34.59 -3.05
N ALA A 431 24.02 -34.64 -4.13
CA ALA A 431 24.47 -33.46 -4.86
C ALA A 431 23.36 -32.78 -5.69
N GLU A 432 22.28 -33.51 -6.00
CA GLU A 432 21.12 -32.97 -6.73
C GLU A 432 20.27 -32.07 -5.83
N HIS A 433 20.08 -32.42 -4.55
CA HIS A 433 19.21 -31.65 -3.64
C HIS A 433 19.95 -30.68 -2.71
N PHE A 434 21.28 -30.79 -2.56
CA PHE A 434 22.06 -29.89 -1.72
C PHE A 434 23.40 -29.51 -2.34
N LYS A 435 23.53 -28.22 -2.65
CA LYS A 435 24.73 -27.63 -3.25
C LYS A 435 25.29 -26.55 -2.33
N VAL A 436 26.61 -26.44 -2.32
CA VAL A 436 27.30 -25.34 -1.64
C VAL A 436 28.14 -24.62 -2.67
N ARG A 437 27.87 -23.33 -2.84
CA ARG A 437 28.62 -22.44 -3.71
C ARG A 437 29.54 -21.58 -2.86
N GLN A 438 30.81 -21.47 -3.26
CA GLN A 438 31.83 -20.72 -2.53
C GLN A 438 32.01 -19.36 -3.19
N GLU A 439 31.73 -18.29 -2.46
CA GLU A 439 31.83 -16.90 -2.92
C GLU A 439 32.59 -16.05 -1.88
N PRO A 440 33.90 -16.31 -1.67
CA PRO A 440 34.69 -15.55 -0.71
C PRO A 440 34.89 -14.11 -1.19
N GLY A 441 34.80 -13.16 -0.26
CA GLY A 441 35.01 -11.74 -0.56
C GLY A 441 34.31 -10.83 0.44
N PRO A 442 34.30 -9.50 0.20
CA PRO A 442 33.50 -8.57 0.98
C PRO A 442 32.02 -8.97 0.95
N PHE A 443 31.34 -8.80 2.09
CA PHE A 443 29.93 -9.12 2.18
C PHE A 443 29.10 -8.22 1.26
N ASN A 444 28.32 -8.85 0.39
CA ASN A 444 27.30 -8.20 -0.41
C ASN A 444 26.14 -9.19 -0.58
N PHE A 445 25.04 -8.95 0.13
CA PHE A 445 23.92 -9.88 0.20
C PHE A 445 23.34 -10.20 -1.19
N SER A 446 23.09 -9.17 -1.98
CA SER A 446 22.48 -9.30 -3.32
C SER A 446 23.41 -9.99 -4.30
N TYR A 447 24.72 -9.73 -4.22
CA TYR A 447 25.71 -10.49 -4.97
C TYR A 447 25.63 -11.98 -4.63
N LEU A 448 25.60 -12.35 -3.35
CA LEU A 448 25.52 -13.74 -2.92
C LEU A 448 24.23 -14.41 -3.42
N VAL A 449 23.09 -13.74 -3.27
CA VAL A 449 21.81 -14.21 -3.82
C VAL A 449 21.92 -14.45 -5.32
N ASN A 450 22.42 -13.49 -6.10
CA ASN A 450 22.56 -13.60 -7.55
C ASN A 450 23.49 -14.76 -7.97
N GLN A 451 24.53 -15.04 -7.19
CA GLN A 451 25.38 -16.22 -7.43
C GLN A 451 24.66 -17.53 -7.11
N GLY A 452 23.80 -17.54 -6.10
CA GLY A 452 22.90 -18.65 -5.80
C GLY A 452 21.90 -18.89 -6.94
N VAL A 453 21.22 -17.84 -7.41
CA VAL A 453 20.28 -17.91 -8.55
C VAL A 453 20.98 -18.42 -9.81
N LYS A 454 22.19 -17.97 -10.12
CA LYS A 454 22.99 -18.51 -11.25
C LYS A 454 23.30 -20.01 -11.14
N ALA A 455 23.25 -20.57 -9.94
CA ALA A 455 23.46 -22.01 -9.70
C ALA A 455 22.15 -22.80 -9.60
N ALA A 456 21.00 -22.11 -9.60
CA ALA A 456 19.67 -22.70 -9.52
C ALA A 456 19.31 -23.46 -10.79
N GLN A 457 18.63 -24.59 -10.62
CA GLN A 457 18.02 -25.37 -11.69
C GLN A 457 16.50 -25.24 -11.70
N GLY A 458 15.93 -24.72 -10.62
CA GLY A 458 14.50 -24.53 -10.45
C GLY A 458 13.95 -23.38 -11.28
N SER A 459 12.72 -23.53 -11.75
CA SER A 459 11.98 -22.43 -12.39
C SER A 459 11.45 -21.43 -11.37
N MET A 460 11.42 -21.81 -10.10
CA MET A 460 11.03 -21.00 -8.95
C MET A 460 12.23 -20.84 -8.00
N ILE A 461 12.46 -19.63 -7.52
CA ILE A 461 13.58 -19.26 -6.65
C ILE A 461 13.03 -18.82 -5.30
N LEU A 462 13.42 -19.51 -4.22
CA LEU A 462 13.09 -19.11 -2.85
C LEU A 462 14.33 -18.54 -2.17
N LEU A 463 14.30 -17.27 -1.79
CA LEU A 463 15.34 -16.64 -0.98
C LEU A 463 15.02 -16.86 0.50
N LEU A 464 15.95 -17.44 1.25
CA LEU A 464 15.85 -17.60 2.70
C LEU A 464 17.16 -17.19 3.37
N ASN A 465 17.04 -16.49 4.51
CA ASN A 465 18.20 -16.28 5.37
C ASN A 465 18.54 -17.55 6.17
N ASN A 466 19.82 -17.72 6.51
CA ASN A 466 20.32 -18.86 7.27
C ASN A 466 19.79 -18.94 8.72
N ASP A 467 19.14 -17.89 9.21
CA ASP A 467 18.56 -17.77 10.56
C ASP A 467 17.02 -17.86 10.59
N THR A 468 16.44 -18.45 9.54
CA THR A 468 15.01 -18.75 9.44
C THR A 468 14.69 -20.19 9.83
N GLU A 469 13.46 -20.45 10.25
CA GLU A 469 12.94 -21.80 10.55
C GLU A 469 11.52 -21.95 10.00
N VAL A 470 11.26 -22.98 9.20
CA VAL A 470 9.91 -23.34 8.78
C VAL A 470 9.15 -23.86 9.99
N ILE A 471 8.00 -23.25 10.32
CA ILE A 471 7.15 -23.60 11.47
C ILE A 471 5.84 -24.30 11.07
N SER A 472 5.42 -24.21 9.81
CA SER A 472 4.24 -24.94 9.33
C SER A 472 4.67 -26.27 8.73
N PRO A 473 4.26 -27.42 9.31
CA PRO A 473 4.64 -28.75 8.84
C PRO A 473 3.98 -29.16 7.52
N THR A 474 2.99 -28.39 7.05
CA THR A 474 2.26 -28.62 5.81
C THR A 474 1.86 -27.25 5.24
N ASN A 475 1.95 -27.07 3.92
CA ASN A 475 1.42 -25.93 3.17
C ASN A 475 2.20 -24.62 3.31
N TRP A 476 3.52 -24.64 3.53
CA TRP A 476 4.30 -23.39 3.46
C TRP A 476 4.82 -23.17 2.03
N LEU A 477 5.46 -24.19 1.47
CA LEU A 477 6.06 -24.10 0.14
C LEU A 477 5.01 -24.25 -0.96
N GLU A 478 3.99 -25.09 -0.73
CA GLU A 478 2.85 -25.26 -1.62
C GLU A 478 2.09 -23.95 -1.83
N GLU A 479 1.76 -23.25 -0.74
CA GLU A 479 1.05 -21.96 -0.81
C GLU A 479 1.90 -20.87 -1.47
N MET A 480 3.23 -20.95 -1.33
CA MET A 480 4.14 -19.99 -1.98
C MET A 480 4.29 -20.29 -3.47
N VAL A 481 4.36 -21.57 -3.85
CA VAL A 481 4.37 -22.00 -5.26
C VAL A 481 3.06 -21.59 -5.94
N GLY A 482 1.98 -21.48 -5.16
CA GLY A 482 0.62 -21.22 -5.65
C GLY A 482 -0.02 -22.54 -5.96
#